data_AF-A0A9P7WPL3-F1
#
_entry.id   AF-A0A9P7WPL3-F1
#
_cell.length_a   1.000
_cell.length_b   1.000
_cell.length_c   1.000
_cell.angle_alpha   90.00
_cell.angle_beta   90.00
_cell.angle_gamma   90.00
#
_symmetry.space_group_name_H-M   'P 1'
#
loop_
_entity.id
_entity.type
_entity.pdbx_description
1 polymer ?
#
loop_
_entity_poly.entity_id
_entity_poly.type
_entity_poly.pdbx_seq_one_letter_code
_entity_poly.pdbx_strand_id
1 'polypeptide(L)'
;MSFPTLSVSGMADCTTYSLFNTLTKHDVYEVPASIDLIDFLLKAVGHEVCGATRNTQSLYRFVSHARDLATKIGDLITRVGKPYDDASALDDFENYTQMIGPLEDELFKVISIFPEENDDLLSSITTKPPETDVELLVPYNSWKTNRAEIRSAYSKLQDDKIFDGAGLAPDDISAVPKYDDLSWLAQLSDNISTHTIIGTPSQELLAAVKDVANRFDEILQALRSHMSPPEDSVILAIRAAIVSFTAICMIDPMKVATLKEKELQKRLQEPKETWKRALGLLQKILTAIKTNQPLDDTSESSTEWTAFEAYLMGEALASSIPIVIKLLKYIAEIKRHYYSQSIPL
;
A
#
# COMPACT_ATOMS: atom_id res chain seq x y z
N MET A 1 -26.25 -44.62 -39.27
CA MET A 1 -25.75 -44.03 -38.00
C MET A 1 -25.16 -42.68 -38.36
N SER A 2 -25.92 -41.63 -38.17
CA SER A 2 -25.57 -40.27 -38.54
C SER A 2 -25.33 -39.48 -37.26
N PHE A 3 -24.14 -38.91 -37.11
CA PHE A 3 -23.80 -38.05 -35.98
C PHE A 3 -24.51 -36.70 -36.14
N PRO A 4 -25.12 -36.14 -35.08
CA PRO A 4 -25.66 -34.79 -35.13
C PRO A 4 -24.52 -33.77 -35.11
N THR A 5 -24.49 -32.91 -36.13
CA THR A 5 -23.75 -31.66 -36.13
C THR A 5 -24.39 -30.69 -35.13
N LEU A 6 -23.66 -30.38 -34.05
CA LEU A 6 -24.02 -29.29 -33.14
C LEU A 6 -23.80 -27.96 -33.88
N SER A 7 -24.89 -27.25 -34.15
CA SER A 7 -24.86 -25.88 -34.67
C SER A 7 -24.26 -24.94 -33.63
N VAL A 8 -23.27 -24.15 -34.04
CA VAL A 8 -22.73 -23.04 -33.26
C VAL A 8 -23.79 -21.94 -33.21
N SER A 9 -24.63 -21.97 -32.17
CA SER A 9 -25.50 -20.86 -31.79
C SER A 9 -25.41 -20.73 -30.27
N GLY A 10 -24.45 -19.92 -29.83
CA GLY A 10 -24.12 -19.77 -28.42
C GLY A 10 -22.94 -18.85 -28.12
N MET A 11 -22.64 -17.88 -29.00
CA MET A 11 -21.75 -16.75 -28.67
C MET A 11 -22.61 -15.49 -28.49
N ALA A 12 -23.53 -15.53 -27.54
CA ALA A 12 -24.15 -14.34 -27.00
C ALA A 12 -23.46 -14.03 -25.67
N ASP A 13 -22.78 -12.87 -25.63
CA ASP A 13 -22.61 -12.03 -24.45
C ASP A 13 -21.88 -12.61 -23.24
N CYS A 14 -20.58 -12.85 -23.38
CA CYS A 14 -19.68 -13.00 -22.23
C CYS A 14 -19.12 -11.65 -21.72
N THR A 15 -19.44 -10.53 -22.38
CA THR A 15 -18.98 -9.17 -22.01
C THR A 15 -19.95 -8.39 -21.13
N THR A 16 -21.22 -8.81 -21.03
CA THR A 16 -22.26 -8.06 -20.32
C THR A 16 -22.09 -8.06 -18.79
N TYR A 17 -21.22 -8.91 -18.24
CA TYR A 17 -21.01 -9.10 -16.80
C TYR A 17 -19.53 -8.99 -16.38
N SER A 18 -18.79 -8.02 -16.93
CA SER A 18 -17.44 -7.73 -16.43
C SER A 18 -17.47 -6.72 -15.27
N LEU A 19 -16.55 -6.88 -14.31
CA LEU A 19 -16.33 -5.90 -13.24
C LEU A 19 -16.06 -4.51 -13.81
N PHE A 20 -15.22 -4.45 -14.85
CA PHE A 20 -14.95 -3.23 -15.61
C PHE A 20 -16.24 -2.54 -16.09
N ASN A 21 -17.14 -3.29 -16.75
CA ASN A 21 -18.41 -2.74 -17.23
C ASN A 21 -19.32 -2.35 -16.07
N THR A 22 -19.29 -3.10 -14.96
CA THR A 22 -20.05 -2.74 -13.76
C THR A 22 -19.58 -1.40 -13.17
N LEU A 23 -18.27 -1.16 -13.15
CA LEU A 23 -17.67 0.05 -12.59
C LEU A 23 -17.77 1.27 -13.52
N THR A 24 -17.72 1.05 -14.83
CA THR A 24 -17.48 2.14 -15.79
C THR A 24 -18.63 2.48 -16.72
N LYS A 25 -19.65 1.62 -16.81
CA LYS A 25 -20.77 1.84 -17.72
C LYS A 25 -21.70 2.92 -17.17
N HIS A 26 -21.92 3.97 -17.96
CA HIS A 26 -22.93 4.98 -17.67
C HIS A 26 -24.36 4.44 -17.90
N ASP A 27 -25.31 4.93 -17.10
CA ASP A 27 -26.74 4.65 -17.30
C ASP A 27 -27.37 5.51 -18.42
N VAL A 28 -26.64 6.52 -18.91
CA VAL A 28 -27.07 7.39 -20.01
C VAL A 28 -26.73 6.75 -21.36
N TYR A 29 -27.69 6.79 -22.29
CA TYR A 29 -27.57 6.15 -23.61
C TYR A 29 -26.50 6.81 -24.51
N GLU A 30 -26.17 8.07 -24.26
CA GLU A 30 -25.14 8.83 -24.96
C GLU A 30 -24.45 9.78 -23.98
N VAL A 31 -23.14 9.64 -23.82
CA VAL A 31 -22.31 10.48 -22.94
C VAL A 31 -22.15 11.86 -23.61
N PRO A 32 -22.51 12.98 -22.96
CA PRO A 32 -22.31 14.30 -23.54
C PRO A 32 -20.83 14.59 -23.78
N ALA A 33 -20.50 15.22 -24.92
CA ALA A 33 -19.12 15.52 -25.31
C ALA A 33 -18.34 16.34 -24.25
N SER A 34 -19.04 17.15 -23.45
CA SER A 34 -18.44 17.94 -22.37
C SER A 34 -17.91 17.11 -21.20
N ILE A 35 -18.22 15.81 -21.14
CA ILE A 35 -17.69 14.89 -20.11
C ILE A 35 -16.88 13.73 -20.72
N ASP A 36 -16.46 13.83 -21.98
CA ASP A 36 -15.64 12.81 -22.65
C ASP A 36 -14.33 12.54 -21.89
N LEU A 37 -13.72 13.58 -21.32
CA LEU A 37 -12.51 13.43 -20.51
C LEU A 37 -12.81 12.64 -19.23
N ILE A 38 -13.90 12.95 -18.54
CA ILE A 38 -14.33 12.20 -17.35
C ILE A 38 -14.58 10.73 -17.71
N ASP A 39 -15.29 10.43 -18.80
CA ASP A 39 -15.54 9.05 -19.25
C ASP A 39 -14.22 8.32 -19.59
N PHE A 40 -13.28 8.98 -20.25
CA PHE A 40 -11.96 8.43 -20.51
C PHE A 40 -11.18 8.12 -19.22
N LEU A 41 -11.11 9.09 -18.30
CA LEU A 41 -10.40 8.93 -17.03
C LEU A 41 -11.05 7.84 -16.18
N LEU A 42 -12.38 7.78 -16.16
CA LEU A 42 -13.12 6.78 -15.41
C LEU A 42 -12.88 5.36 -15.95
N LYS A 43 -12.80 5.20 -17.27
CA LYS A 43 -12.38 3.95 -17.90
C LYS A 43 -10.93 3.61 -17.60
N ALA A 44 -10.03 4.60 -17.60
CA ALA A 44 -8.62 4.38 -17.26
C ALA A 44 -8.48 3.92 -15.80
N VAL A 45 -9.07 4.63 -14.83
CA VAL A 45 -9.11 4.21 -13.42
C VAL A 45 -9.76 2.84 -13.29
N GLY A 46 -10.93 2.63 -13.91
CA GLY A 46 -11.66 1.37 -13.83
C GLY A 46 -10.86 0.17 -14.34
N HIS A 47 -10.02 0.37 -15.38
CA HIS A 47 -9.09 -0.64 -15.86
C HIS A 47 -8.05 -0.99 -14.79
N GLU A 48 -7.38 0.02 -14.23
CA GLU A 48 -6.35 -0.17 -13.21
C GLU A 48 -6.91 -0.80 -11.93
N VAL A 49 -8.11 -0.40 -11.50
CA VAL A 49 -8.80 -0.97 -10.32
C VAL A 49 -9.16 -2.44 -10.50
N CYS A 50 -9.39 -2.91 -11.73
CA CYS A 50 -9.60 -4.33 -12.00
C CYS A 50 -8.32 -5.17 -11.78
N GLY A 51 -7.14 -4.56 -11.86
CA GLY A 51 -5.84 -5.18 -11.59
C GLY A 51 -5.31 -4.96 -10.17
N ALA A 52 -5.94 -4.06 -9.40
CA ALA A 52 -5.45 -3.68 -8.07
C ALA A 52 -5.52 -4.84 -7.07
N THR A 53 -4.42 -5.05 -6.34
CA THR A 53 -4.32 -6.05 -5.27
C THR A 53 -4.47 -5.44 -3.88
N ARG A 54 -4.31 -4.11 -3.77
CA ARG A 54 -4.41 -3.32 -2.54
C ARG A 54 -5.53 -2.29 -2.66
N ASN A 55 -6.02 -1.82 -1.50
CA ASN A 55 -7.05 -0.78 -1.41
C ASN A 55 -8.31 -1.07 -2.27
N THR A 56 -8.59 -2.35 -2.52
CA THR A 56 -9.58 -2.80 -3.51
C THR A 56 -10.96 -2.23 -3.26
N GLN A 57 -11.46 -2.28 -2.02
CA GLN A 57 -12.80 -1.80 -1.69
C GLN A 57 -12.88 -0.27 -1.79
N SER A 58 -11.86 0.44 -1.31
CA SER A 58 -11.77 1.89 -1.40
C SER A 58 -11.78 2.34 -2.87
N LEU A 59 -10.98 1.69 -3.71
CA LEU A 59 -10.88 1.97 -5.14
C LEU A 59 -12.16 1.62 -5.90
N TYR A 60 -12.79 0.48 -5.62
CA TYR A 60 -14.08 0.11 -6.24
C TYR A 60 -15.17 1.13 -5.94
N ARG A 61 -15.27 1.55 -4.67
CA ARG A 61 -16.27 2.54 -4.26
C ARG A 61 -15.97 3.92 -4.80
N PHE A 62 -14.71 4.32 -4.85
CA PHE A 62 -14.29 5.55 -5.52
C PHE A 62 -14.76 5.56 -6.98
N VAL A 63 -14.47 4.52 -7.76
CA VAL A 63 -14.87 4.46 -9.18
C VAL A 63 -16.38 4.42 -9.34
N SER A 64 -17.08 3.62 -8.53
CA SER A 64 -18.54 3.56 -8.57
C SER A 64 -19.17 4.93 -8.29
N HIS A 65 -18.67 5.64 -7.27
CA HIS A 65 -19.18 6.95 -6.91
C HIS A 65 -18.83 8.02 -7.95
N ALA A 66 -17.62 7.97 -8.52
CA ALA A 66 -17.23 8.83 -9.63
C ALA A 66 -18.11 8.60 -10.88
N ARG A 67 -18.50 7.35 -11.16
CA ARG A 67 -19.42 7.00 -12.25
C ARG A 67 -20.80 7.58 -12.00
N ASP A 68 -21.28 7.48 -10.76
CA ASP A 68 -22.59 8.01 -10.37
C ASP A 68 -22.60 9.54 -10.49
N LEU A 69 -21.52 10.22 -10.07
CA LEU A 69 -21.33 11.66 -10.27
C LEU A 69 -21.32 12.03 -11.76
N ALA A 70 -20.54 11.33 -12.58
CA ALA A 70 -20.48 11.58 -14.02
C ALA A 70 -21.85 11.38 -14.70
N THR A 71 -22.63 10.38 -14.26
CA THR A 71 -24.00 10.15 -14.72
C THR A 71 -24.91 11.32 -14.34
N LYS A 72 -24.80 11.84 -13.12
CA LYS A 72 -25.56 13.03 -12.67
C LYS A 72 -25.18 14.30 -13.41
N ILE A 73 -23.90 14.51 -13.70
CA ILE A 73 -23.43 15.61 -14.54
C ILE A 73 -24.04 15.49 -15.95
N GLY A 74 -24.05 14.28 -16.52
CA GLY A 74 -24.70 14.02 -17.81
C GLY A 74 -26.21 14.30 -17.82
N ASP A 75 -26.91 13.93 -16.74
CA ASP A 75 -28.33 14.24 -16.55
C ASP A 75 -28.56 15.76 -16.50
N LEU A 76 -27.75 16.50 -15.73
CA LEU A 76 -27.80 17.96 -15.62
C LEU A 76 -27.64 18.64 -16.99
N ILE A 77 -26.60 18.26 -17.75
CA ILE A 77 -26.35 18.78 -19.11
C ILE A 77 -27.54 18.51 -20.03
N THR A 78 -28.09 17.30 -19.96
CA THR A 78 -29.26 16.90 -20.75
C THR A 78 -30.51 17.68 -20.37
N ARG A 79 -30.68 18.02 -19.07
CA ARG A 79 -31.78 18.87 -18.62
C ARG A 79 -31.66 20.26 -19.22
N VAL A 80 -30.52 20.94 -19.09
CA VAL A 80 -30.25 22.28 -19.67
C VAL A 80 -30.60 22.36 -21.17
N GLY A 81 -30.39 21.29 -21.93
CA GLY A 81 -30.74 21.24 -23.37
C GLY A 81 -32.24 21.09 -23.68
N LYS A 82 -33.10 20.85 -22.68
CA LYS A 82 -34.56 20.72 -22.85
C LYS A 82 -35.27 22.07 -22.64
N PRO A 83 -36.46 22.27 -23.21
CA PRO A 83 -37.28 23.44 -22.90
C PRO A 83 -37.92 23.29 -21.50
N TYR A 84 -37.38 23.96 -20.49
CA TYR A 84 -37.95 24.12 -19.14
C TYR A 84 -37.58 25.51 -18.57
N ASP A 85 -38.07 25.83 -17.37
CA ASP A 85 -37.91 27.13 -16.71
C ASP A 85 -36.47 27.66 -16.70
N ASP A 86 -36.27 28.89 -17.18
CA ASP A 86 -34.95 29.52 -17.38
C ASP A 86 -34.13 29.60 -16.08
N ALA A 87 -34.78 29.80 -14.93
CA ALA A 87 -34.11 29.87 -13.64
C ALA A 87 -33.56 28.49 -13.22
N SER A 88 -34.32 27.43 -13.47
CA SER A 88 -33.90 26.05 -13.21
C SER A 88 -32.78 25.63 -14.17
N ALA A 89 -32.79 26.12 -15.41
CA ALA A 89 -31.74 25.88 -16.38
C ALA A 89 -30.41 26.54 -16.03
N LEU A 90 -30.45 27.73 -15.43
CA LEU A 90 -29.25 28.39 -14.94
C LEU A 90 -28.64 27.66 -13.73
N ASP A 91 -29.47 27.20 -12.79
CA ASP A 91 -29.01 26.43 -11.62
C ASP A 91 -28.38 25.09 -12.03
N ASP A 92 -29.03 24.33 -12.92
CA ASP A 92 -28.46 23.09 -13.46
C ASP A 92 -27.12 23.36 -14.20
N PHE A 93 -27.02 24.48 -14.94
CA PHE A 93 -25.80 24.90 -15.62
C PHE A 93 -24.65 25.21 -14.66
N GLU A 94 -24.91 26.01 -13.62
CA GLU A 94 -23.91 26.35 -12.61
C GLU A 94 -23.44 25.10 -11.85
N ASN A 95 -24.36 24.21 -11.50
CA ASN A 95 -24.06 22.97 -10.80
C ASN A 95 -23.13 22.06 -11.62
N TYR A 96 -23.48 21.73 -12.88
CA TYR A 96 -22.65 20.80 -13.65
C TYR A 96 -21.29 21.41 -14.02
N THR A 97 -21.22 22.71 -14.31
CA THR A 97 -19.95 23.35 -14.68
C THR A 97 -18.95 23.40 -13.52
N GLN A 98 -19.44 23.54 -12.29
CA GLN A 98 -18.59 23.53 -11.09
C GLN A 98 -18.12 22.12 -10.70
N MET A 99 -18.86 21.07 -11.04
CA MET A 99 -18.53 19.68 -10.69
C MET A 99 -17.49 19.04 -11.62
N ILE A 100 -17.41 19.44 -12.89
CA ILE A 100 -16.55 18.79 -13.90
C ILE A 100 -15.07 18.80 -13.49
N GLY A 101 -14.50 19.98 -13.25
CA GLY A 101 -13.06 20.13 -12.94
C GLY A 101 -12.65 19.36 -11.68
N PRO A 102 -13.35 19.51 -10.55
CA PRO A 102 -13.06 18.75 -9.34
C PRO A 102 -13.15 17.23 -9.50
N LEU A 103 -14.11 16.72 -10.28
CA LEU A 103 -14.19 15.28 -10.57
C LEU A 103 -13.01 14.81 -11.44
N GLU A 104 -12.62 15.59 -12.45
CA GLU A 104 -11.44 15.32 -13.27
C GLU A 104 -10.16 15.29 -12.42
N ASP A 105 -9.98 16.27 -11.53
CA ASP A 105 -8.81 16.37 -10.65
C ASP A 105 -8.65 15.15 -9.74
N GLU A 106 -9.75 14.68 -9.12
CA GLU A 106 -9.69 13.50 -8.25
C GLU A 106 -9.49 12.20 -9.05
N LEU A 107 -10.08 12.09 -10.25
CA LEU A 107 -9.79 10.97 -11.16
C LEU A 107 -8.32 10.96 -11.58
N PHE A 108 -7.75 12.10 -11.97
CA PHE A 108 -6.32 12.21 -12.32
C PHE A 108 -5.41 11.83 -11.16
N LYS A 109 -5.74 12.30 -9.95
CA LYS A 109 -4.99 11.96 -8.75
C LYS A 109 -4.96 10.45 -8.52
N VAL A 110 -6.11 9.79 -8.60
CA VAL A 110 -6.20 8.33 -8.44
C VAL A 110 -5.54 7.58 -9.61
N ILE A 111 -5.53 8.11 -10.84
CA ILE A 111 -4.74 7.50 -11.93
C ILE A 111 -3.25 7.51 -11.60
N SER A 112 -2.75 8.62 -11.06
CA SER A 112 -1.32 8.83 -10.84
C SER A 112 -0.67 7.90 -9.81
N ILE A 113 -1.48 7.29 -8.94
CA ILE A 113 -1.01 6.35 -7.91
C ILE A 113 -0.94 4.89 -8.40
N PHE A 114 -1.62 4.53 -9.50
CA PHE A 114 -1.65 3.13 -9.96
C PHE A 114 -0.32 2.54 -10.38
N PRO A 115 0.62 3.29 -10.97
CA PRO A 115 1.96 2.75 -11.20
C PRO A 115 2.56 2.15 -9.91
N GLU A 116 2.31 2.76 -8.75
CA GLU A 116 2.81 2.27 -7.45
C GLU A 116 1.85 1.28 -6.74
N GLU A 117 0.54 1.36 -6.99
CA GLU A 117 -0.46 0.43 -6.41
C GLU A 117 -0.54 -0.91 -7.17
N ASN A 118 -0.33 -0.88 -8.49
CA ASN A 118 -0.33 -2.04 -9.37
C ASN A 118 1.07 -2.65 -9.56
N ASP A 119 2.15 -1.87 -9.38
CA ASP A 119 3.44 -2.51 -9.13
C ASP A 119 3.30 -3.31 -7.84
N ASP A 120 3.55 -4.60 -7.98
CA ASP A 120 3.57 -5.52 -6.88
C ASP A 120 4.75 -5.11 -6.00
N LEU A 121 4.48 -4.23 -5.03
CA LEU A 121 5.40 -3.72 -4.00
C LEU A 121 6.19 -4.87 -3.35
N LEU A 122 5.63 -6.08 -3.34
CA LEU A 122 6.30 -7.29 -2.87
C LEU A 122 7.17 -7.91 -3.97
N SER A 123 6.74 -7.89 -5.23
CA SER A 123 7.61 -8.21 -6.37
C SER A 123 8.84 -7.31 -6.43
N SER A 124 8.73 -6.00 -6.18
CA SER A 124 9.90 -5.11 -6.18
C SER A 124 10.86 -5.48 -5.06
N ILE A 125 10.34 -5.82 -3.86
CA ILE A 125 11.13 -6.36 -2.73
C ILE A 125 11.83 -7.68 -3.09
N THR A 126 11.16 -8.59 -3.81
CA THR A 126 11.72 -9.90 -4.17
C THR A 126 12.65 -9.87 -5.40
N THR A 127 12.52 -8.87 -6.28
CA THR A 127 13.32 -8.75 -7.51
C THR A 127 14.52 -7.82 -7.37
N LYS A 128 14.38 -6.74 -6.59
CA LYS A 128 15.44 -5.79 -6.27
C LYS A 128 15.39 -5.48 -4.77
N PRO A 129 16.13 -6.23 -3.93
CA PRO A 129 16.17 -5.96 -2.51
C PRO A 129 16.74 -4.55 -2.29
N PRO A 130 16.33 -3.87 -1.21
CA PRO A 130 16.79 -2.53 -0.89
C PRO A 130 18.33 -2.49 -0.80
N GLU A 131 18.95 -1.54 -1.50
CA GLU A 131 20.41 -1.33 -1.56
C GLU A 131 20.92 -0.63 -0.30
N THR A 132 20.04 0.06 0.42
CA THR A 132 20.35 0.78 1.65
C THR A 132 19.36 0.46 2.76
N ASP A 133 19.80 0.65 4.00
CA ASP A 133 18.96 0.49 5.18
C ASP A 133 17.68 1.37 5.09
N VAL A 134 17.79 2.59 4.56
CA VAL A 134 16.67 3.53 4.35
C VAL A 134 15.62 2.97 3.40
N GLU A 135 16.01 2.13 2.45
CA GLU A 135 15.11 1.53 1.47
C GLU A 135 14.23 0.41 2.06
N LEU A 136 14.54 -0.11 3.27
CA LEU A 136 13.65 -1.04 4.00
C LEU A 136 12.26 -0.44 4.28
N LEU A 137 12.19 0.89 4.42
CA LEU A 137 10.99 1.62 4.80
C LEU A 137 10.24 2.22 3.61
N VAL A 138 10.88 2.28 2.44
CA VAL A 138 10.28 2.81 1.21
C VAL A 138 8.96 2.12 0.89
N PRO A 139 8.85 0.76 0.93
CA PRO A 139 7.59 0.09 0.66
C PRO A 139 6.45 0.52 1.60
N TYR A 140 6.75 0.70 2.89
CA TYR A 140 5.77 1.17 3.86
C TYR A 140 5.35 2.63 3.62
N ASN A 141 6.31 3.51 3.31
CA ASN A 141 6.03 4.92 3.07
C ASN A 141 5.20 5.14 1.80
N SER A 142 5.49 4.40 0.72
CA SER A 142 4.67 4.42 -0.50
C SER A 142 3.25 3.93 -0.21
N TRP A 143 3.10 2.77 0.45
CA TRP A 143 1.78 2.27 0.84
C TRP A 143 1.00 3.27 1.71
N LYS A 144 1.65 3.88 2.71
CA LYS A 144 1.01 4.84 3.62
C LYS A 144 0.51 6.08 2.88
N THR A 145 1.32 6.61 1.96
CA THR A 145 0.96 7.77 1.13
C THR A 145 -0.21 7.43 0.22
N ASN A 146 -0.12 6.34 -0.56
CA ASN A 146 -1.18 5.93 -1.49
C ASN A 146 -2.49 5.66 -0.77
N ARG A 147 -2.45 4.95 0.36
CA ARG A 147 -3.61 4.72 1.24
C ARG A 147 -4.27 6.04 1.65
N ALA A 148 -3.49 7.03 2.07
CA ALA A 148 -4.02 8.33 2.48
C ALA A 148 -4.61 9.10 1.28
N GLU A 149 -3.96 9.04 0.12
CA GLU A 149 -4.40 9.74 -1.09
C GLU A 149 -5.71 9.18 -1.66
N ILE A 150 -5.84 7.84 -1.75
CA ILE A 150 -7.07 7.17 -2.20
C ILE A 150 -8.25 7.56 -1.31
N ARG A 151 -8.05 7.48 0.02
CA ARG A 151 -9.11 7.79 0.98
C ARG A 151 -9.47 9.25 0.95
N SER A 152 -8.48 10.14 0.86
CA SER A 152 -8.72 11.56 0.72
C SER A 152 -9.48 11.89 -0.57
N ALA A 153 -9.14 11.25 -1.69
CA ALA A 153 -9.84 11.45 -2.96
C ALA A 153 -11.30 11.01 -2.85
N TYR A 154 -11.54 9.83 -2.25
CA TYR A 154 -12.88 9.34 -2.07
C TYR A 154 -13.73 10.18 -1.11
N SER A 155 -13.18 10.59 0.04
CA SER A 155 -13.87 11.50 0.96
C SER A 155 -14.22 12.83 0.30
N LYS A 156 -13.36 13.37 -0.56
CA LYS A 156 -13.69 14.61 -1.30
C LYS A 156 -14.87 14.44 -2.24
N LEU A 157 -14.98 13.31 -2.95
CA LEU A 157 -16.13 13.07 -3.82
C LEU A 157 -17.45 12.92 -3.04
N GLN A 158 -17.38 12.59 -1.75
CA GLN A 158 -18.56 12.39 -0.89
C GLN A 158 -18.94 13.65 -0.09
N ASP A 159 -17.95 14.34 0.46
CA ASP A 159 -18.15 15.38 1.49
C ASP A 159 -17.97 16.80 0.96
N ASP A 160 -17.44 16.98 -0.26
CA ASP A 160 -17.29 18.31 -0.84
C ASP A 160 -18.65 18.84 -1.31
N LYS A 161 -18.97 20.03 -0.81
CA LYS A 161 -20.23 20.74 -1.12
C LYS A 161 -20.42 20.99 -2.60
N ILE A 162 -19.33 21.01 -3.37
CA ILE A 162 -19.38 21.12 -4.83
C ILE A 162 -20.24 19.99 -5.44
N PHE A 163 -20.29 18.82 -4.81
CA PHE A 163 -21.06 17.68 -5.28
C PHE A 163 -22.47 17.55 -4.66
N ASP A 164 -22.85 18.43 -3.72
CA ASP A 164 -24.18 18.38 -3.07
C ASP A 164 -25.33 18.45 -4.11
N GLY A 165 -25.13 19.24 -5.18
CA GLY A 165 -26.10 19.39 -6.27
C GLY A 165 -26.33 18.10 -7.09
N ALA A 166 -25.47 17.09 -6.97
CA ALA A 166 -25.66 15.80 -7.62
C ALA A 166 -26.71 14.93 -6.92
N GLY A 167 -27.04 15.22 -5.66
CA GLY A 167 -28.09 14.54 -4.89
C GLY A 167 -27.82 13.05 -4.66
N LEU A 168 -26.54 12.64 -4.62
CA LEU A 168 -26.15 11.27 -4.30
C LEU A 168 -26.33 11.00 -2.80
N ALA A 169 -26.84 9.82 -2.46
CA ALA A 169 -26.93 9.41 -1.07
C ALA A 169 -25.52 9.14 -0.52
N PRO A 170 -25.22 9.53 0.74
CA PRO A 170 -23.95 9.20 1.34
C PRO A 170 -23.81 7.68 1.48
N ASP A 171 -22.65 7.16 1.04
CA ASP A 171 -22.28 5.75 1.20
C ASP A 171 -21.72 5.50 2.62
N ASP A 172 -21.93 4.30 3.16
CA ASP A 172 -21.33 3.89 4.45
C ASP A 172 -19.88 3.44 4.23
N ILE A 173 -18.98 4.42 4.30
CA ILE A 173 -17.55 4.23 4.08
C ILE A 173 -16.80 3.75 5.33
N SER A 174 -17.45 3.73 6.50
CA SER A 174 -16.75 3.59 7.78
C SER A 174 -16.03 2.24 7.93
N ALA A 175 -16.55 1.19 7.28
CA ALA A 175 -15.98 -0.15 7.33
C ALA A 175 -14.96 -0.45 6.21
N VAL A 176 -14.91 0.36 5.16
CA VAL A 176 -14.15 0.10 3.93
C VAL A 176 -12.63 0.17 4.16
N PRO A 177 -12.10 1.26 4.76
CA PRO A 177 -10.72 1.33 5.23
C PRO A 177 -10.23 0.09 5.97
N LYS A 178 -11.06 -0.39 6.91
CA LYS A 178 -10.73 -1.53 7.76
C LYS A 178 -10.62 -2.81 6.94
N TYR A 179 -11.52 -3.03 6.00
CA TYR A 179 -11.49 -4.22 5.15
C TYR A 179 -10.19 -4.26 4.33
N ASP A 180 -9.84 -3.15 3.67
CA ASP A 180 -8.64 -3.08 2.84
C ASP A 180 -7.36 -3.30 3.67
N ASP A 181 -7.27 -2.65 4.84
CA ASP A 181 -6.10 -2.79 5.73
C ASP A 181 -5.95 -4.22 6.26
N LEU A 182 -7.04 -4.86 6.68
CA LEU A 182 -7.00 -6.23 7.19
C LEU A 182 -6.77 -7.27 6.08
N SER A 183 -7.26 -7.01 4.87
CA SER A 183 -6.99 -7.85 3.71
C SER A 183 -5.50 -7.79 3.35
N TRP A 184 -4.92 -6.58 3.37
CA TRP A 184 -3.50 -6.40 3.11
C TRP A 184 -2.62 -7.04 4.18
N LEU A 185 -2.94 -6.85 5.47
CA LEU A 185 -2.23 -7.52 6.56
C LEU A 185 -2.31 -9.05 6.45
N ALA A 186 -3.46 -9.60 6.05
CA ALA A 186 -3.62 -11.03 5.84
C ALA A 186 -2.73 -11.54 4.71
N GLN A 187 -2.66 -10.81 3.59
CA GLN A 187 -1.78 -11.15 2.47
C GLN A 187 -0.30 -11.09 2.89
N LEU A 188 0.12 -10.08 3.65
CA LEU A 188 1.48 -10.00 4.18
C LEU A 188 1.80 -11.17 5.13
N SER A 189 0.86 -11.55 6.02
CA SER A 189 1.03 -12.70 6.91
C SER A 189 1.21 -14.01 6.13
N ASP A 190 0.39 -14.21 5.08
CA ASP A 190 0.49 -15.36 4.20
C ASP A 190 1.82 -15.40 3.44
N ASN A 191 2.26 -14.25 2.91
CA ASN A 191 3.55 -14.13 2.24
C ASN A 191 4.73 -14.43 3.19
N ILE A 192 4.70 -13.94 4.43
CA ILE A 192 5.71 -14.28 5.45
C ILE A 192 5.70 -15.78 5.74
N SER A 193 4.51 -16.38 5.85
CA SER A 193 4.32 -17.80 6.20
C SER A 193 4.76 -18.77 5.09
N THR A 194 4.55 -18.37 3.84
CA THR A 194 4.79 -19.21 2.66
C THR A 194 6.14 -18.94 1.99
N HIS A 195 6.81 -17.83 2.33
CA HIS A 195 8.11 -17.50 1.78
C HIS A 195 9.14 -18.58 2.13
N THR A 196 9.80 -19.09 1.09
CA THR A 196 10.83 -20.12 1.23
C THR A 196 12.20 -19.47 1.18
N ILE A 197 12.89 -19.45 2.32
CA ILE A 197 14.26 -18.94 2.42
C ILE A 197 15.20 -19.83 1.60
N ILE A 198 15.88 -19.24 0.64
CA ILE A 198 16.81 -19.90 -0.27
C ILE A 198 18.17 -20.11 0.42
N GLY A 199 18.80 -21.26 0.20
CA GLY A 199 20.14 -21.57 0.69
C GLY A 199 20.14 -22.60 1.83
N THR A 200 21.06 -22.46 2.79
CA THR A 200 21.19 -23.34 3.97
C THR A 200 20.90 -22.55 5.26
N PRO A 201 19.65 -22.12 5.49
CA PRO A 201 19.30 -21.41 6.72
C PRO A 201 19.46 -22.34 7.93
N SER A 202 19.82 -21.76 9.08
CA SER A 202 19.85 -22.51 10.33
C SER A 202 18.43 -22.90 10.77
N GLN A 203 18.29 -24.01 11.49
CA GLN A 203 16.99 -24.39 12.07
C GLN A 203 16.46 -23.31 13.03
N GLU A 204 17.35 -22.62 13.74
CA GLU A 204 16.99 -21.51 14.62
C GLU A 204 16.37 -20.33 13.84
N LEU A 205 16.90 -19.99 12.65
CA LEU A 205 16.36 -18.94 11.80
C LEU A 205 14.97 -19.30 11.28
N LEU A 206 14.82 -20.54 10.78
CA LEU A 206 13.53 -21.03 10.28
C LEU A 206 12.47 -21.03 11.38
N ALA A 207 12.83 -21.43 12.60
CA ALA A 207 11.93 -21.39 13.74
C ALA A 207 11.53 -19.94 14.09
N ALA A 208 12.49 -19.02 14.13
CA ALA A 208 12.23 -17.61 14.45
C ALA A 208 11.31 -16.93 13.43
N VAL A 209 11.52 -17.16 12.13
CA VAL A 209 10.66 -16.63 11.05
C VAL A 209 9.26 -17.22 11.15
N LYS A 210 9.14 -18.52 11.43
CA LYS A 210 7.84 -19.16 11.67
C LYS A 210 7.11 -18.59 12.87
N ASP A 211 7.81 -18.28 13.95
CA ASP A 211 7.22 -17.64 15.13
C ASP A 211 6.72 -16.22 14.82
N VAL A 212 7.44 -15.47 13.98
CA VAL A 212 6.98 -14.16 13.48
C VAL A 212 5.70 -14.29 12.67
N ALA A 213 5.65 -15.27 11.75
CA ALA A 213 4.46 -15.58 10.96
C ALA A 213 3.24 -15.89 11.85
N ASN A 214 3.41 -16.83 12.79
CA ASN A 214 2.36 -17.20 13.74
C ASN A 214 1.87 -15.99 14.56
N ARG A 215 2.78 -15.07 14.92
CA ARG A 215 2.44 -13.87 15.69
C ARG A 215 1.62 -12.88 14.86
N PHE A 216 1.88 -12.74 13.56
CA PHE A 216 1.02 -11.93 12.68
C PHE A 216 -0.38 -12.53 12.54
N ASP A 217 -0.50 -13.86 12.47
CA ASP A 217 -1.81 -14.51 12.46
C ASP A 217 -2.59 -14.25 13.76
N GLU A 218 -1.93 -14.29 14.92
CA GLU A 218 -2.55 -13.92 16.19
C GLU A 218 -3.00 -12.45 16.22
N ILE A 219 -2.19 -11.52 15.70
CA ILE A 219 -2.52 -10.10 15.58
C ILE A 219 -3.74 -9.91 14.67
N LEU A 220 -3.76 -10.57 13.51
CA LEU A 220 -4.85 -10.51 12.56
C LEU A 220 -6.15 -11.05 13.16
N GLN A 221 -6.10 -12.17 13.89
CA GLN A 221 -7.25 -12.72 14.61
C GLN A 221 -7.76 -11.75 15.68
N ALA A 222 -6.85 -11.14 16.46
CA ALA A 222 -7.21 -10.16 17.47
C ALA A 222 -7.91 -8.94 16.82
N LEU A 223 -7.34 -8.36 15.76
CA LEU A 223 -7.93 -7.23 15.05
C LEU A 223 -9.31 -7.54 14.45
N ARG A 224 -9.49 -8.75 13.90
CA ARG A 224 -10.79 -9.21 13.38
C ARG A 224 -11.84 -9.38 14.46
N SER A 225 -11.44 -9.70 15.69
CA SER A 225 -12.36 -9.84 16.82
C SER A 225 -12.91 -8.51 17.35
N HIS A 226 -12.24 -7.39 17.05
CA HIS A 226 -12.72 -6.06 17.38
C HIS A 226 -13.68 -5.53 16.32
N MET A 227 -14.84 -4.99 16.75
CA MET A 227 -15.75 -4.28 15.84
C MET A 227 -15.10 -3.04 15.24
N SER A 228 -14.34 -2.28 16.04
CA SER A 228 -13.60 -1.09 15.61
C SER A 228 -12.20 -1.09 16.23
N PRO A 229 -11.22 -1.79 15.65
CA PRO A 229 -9.84 -1.75 16.15
C PRO A 229 -9.28 -0.33 16.00
N PRO A 230 -8.40 0.14 16.91
CA PRO A 230 -7.76 1.44 16.77
C PRO A 230 -6.93 1.51 15.48
N GLU A 231 -7.09 2.57 14.69
CA GLU A 231 -6.43 2.71 13.38
C GLU A 231 -4.90 2.64 13.51
N ASP A 232 -4.32 3.31 14.51
CA ASP A 232 -2.88 3.31 14.76
C ASP A 232 -2.33 1.90 15.00
N SER A 233 -3.12 1.04 15.63
CA SER A 233 -2.75 -0.37 15.87
C SER A 233 -2.67 -1.16 14.57
N VAL A 234 -3.63 -0.92 13.67
CA VAL A 234 -3.67 -1.55 12.34
C VAL A 234 -2.49 -1.08 11.50
N ILE A 235 -2.24 0.23 11.46
CA ILE A 235 -1.12 0.82 10.70
C ILE A 235 0.22 0.29 11.21
N LEU A 236 0.42 0.22 12.54
CA LEU A 236 1.65 -0.29 13.11
C LEU A 236 1.85 -1.78 12.84
N ALA A 237 0.78 -2.58 12.88
CA ALA A 237 0.83 -3.99 12.52
C ALA A 237 1.23 -4.19 11.04
N ILE A 238 0.66 -3.41 10.12
CA ILE A 238 1.02 -3.45 8.70
C ILE A 238 2.47 -2.99 8.49
N ARG A 239 2.89 -1.91 9.16
CA ARG A 239 4.29 -1.44 9.13
C ARG A 239 5.25 -2.56 9.54
N ALA A 240 4.95 -3.25 10.65
CA ALA A 240 5.75 -4.36 11.13
C ALA A 240 5.77 -5.53 10.14
N ALA A 241 4.64 -5.84 9.50
CA ALA A 241 4.53 -6.92 8.53
C ALA A 241 5.35 -6.62 7.26
N ILE A 242 5.23 -5.41 6.69
CA ILE A 242 6.02 -4.98 5.52
C ILE A 242 7.52 -5.09 5.84
N VAL A 243 7.97 -4.49 6.94
CA VAL A 243 9.40 -4.51 7.30
C VAL A 243 9.91 -5.93 7.57
N SER A 244 9.11 -6.76 8.26
CA SER A 244 9.48 -8.15 8.53
C SER A 244 9.59 -8.96 7.23
N PHE A 245 8.64 -8.80 6.31
CA PHE A 245 8.68 -9.47 5.02
C PHE A 245 9.89 -9.03 4.18
N THR A 246 10.13 -7.72 4.08
CA THR A 246 11.33 -7.19 3.41
C THR A 246 12.61 -7.77 4.01
N ALA A 247 12.72 -7.81 5.34
CA ALA A 247 13.86 -8.39 6.03
C ALA A 247 14.02 -9.89 5.74
N ILE A 248 12.93 -10.65 5.65
CA ILE A 248 12.96 -12.07 5.27
C ILE A 248 13.50 -12.23 3.84
N CYS A 249 13.01 -11.45 2.88
CA CYS A 249 13.49 -11.51 1.50
C CYS A 249 14.99 -11.17 1.36
N MET A 250 15.53 -10.36 2.27
CA MET A 250 16.96 -10.03 2.30
C MET A 250 17.85 -11.13 2.89
N ILE A 251 17.29 -12.16 3.54
CA ILE A 251 18.06 -13.32 4.00
C ILE A 251 18.62 -14.08 2.80
N ASP A 252 17.83 -14.17 1.73
CA ASP A 252 18.14 -14.97 0.56
C ASP A 252 19.48 -14.57 -0.07
N PRO A 253 20.29 -15.54 -0.55
CA PRO A 253 21.56 -15.29 -1.22
C PRO A 253 21.32 -14.59 -2.56
N MET A 254 21.11 -13.28 -2.51
CA MET A 254 21.00 -12.42 -3.67
C MET A 254 22.38 -12.06 -4.22
N LYS A 255 22.42 -11.40 -5.38
CA LYS A 255 23.62 -10.73 -5.89
C LYS A 255 23.92 -9.50 -5.01
N VAL A 256 24.38 -9.75 -3.79
CA VAL A 256 24.74 -8.71 -2.83
C VAL A 256 25.95 -7.94 -3.38
N ALA A 257 25.73 -6.68 -3.75
CA ALA A 257 26.68 -5.84 -4.47
C ALA A 257 27.62 -5.11 -3.49
N THR A 258 27.15 -4.77 -2.29
CA THR A 258 27.90 -3.92 -1.35
C THR A 258 28.28 -4.64 -0.05
N LEU A 259 29.31 -4.12 0.64
CA LEU A 259 29.74 -4.62 1.95
C LEU A 259 28.68 -4.42 3.03
N LYS A 260 27.89 -3.35 2.95
CA LYS A 260 26.83 -3.04 3.91
C LYS A 260 25.68 -4.04 3.80
N GLU A 261 25.27 -4.37 2.59
CA GLU A 261 24.25 -5.39 2.35
C GLU A 261 24.69 -6.77 2.88
N LYS A 262 25.97 -7.14 2.72
CA LYS A 262 26.49 -8.40 3.29
C LYS A 262 26.42 -8.42 4.82
N GLU A 263 26.69 -7.28 5.46
CA GLU A 263 26.61 -7.16 6.91
C GLU A 263 25.16 -7.17 7.41
N LEU A 264 24.23 -6.54 6.68
CA LEU A 264 22.80 -6.62 6.96
C LEU A 264 22.29 -8.06 6.79
N GLN A 265 22.57 -8.72 5.67
CA GLN A 265 22.22 -10.11 5.43
C GLN A 265 22.75 -11.02 6.55
N LYS A 266 24.00 -10.83 6.95
CA LYS A 266 24.59 -11.58 8.07
C LYS A 266 23.85 -11.35 9.39
N ARG A 267 23.50 -10.09 9.72
CA ARG A 267 22.69 -9.74 10.91
C ARG A 267 21.30 -10.38 10.87
N LEU A 268 20.68 -10.46 9.69
CA LEU A 268 19.37 -11.08 9.51
C LEU A 268 19.43 -12.62 9.62
N GLN A 269 20.54 -13.23 9.18
CA GLN A 269 20.79 -14.67 9.31
C GLN A 269 21.15 -15.09 10.74
N GLU A 270 21.67 -14.18 11.57
CA GLU A 270 21.98 -14.42 12.98
C GLU A 270 20.72 -14.24 13.86
N PRO A 271 20.06 -15.32 14.32
CA PRO A 271 18.66 -15.21 14.73
C PRO A 271 18.43 -14.44 16.05
N LYS A 272 19.48 -14.29 16.86
CA LYS A 272 19.36 -14.09 18.32
C LYS A 272 18.80 -12.75 18.74
N GLU A 273 19.12 -11.67 18.02
CA GLU A 273 18.72 -10.32 18.43
C GLU A 273 17.67 -9.73 17.48
N THR A 274 17.84 -9.87 16.17
CA THR A 274 16.90 -9.34 15.16
C THR A 274 15.48 -9.85 15.36
N TRP A 275 15.29 -11.18 15.27
CA TRP A 275 13.95 -11.78 15.32
C TRP A 275 13.38 -11.80 16.74
N LYS A 276 14.24 -11.83 17.75
CA LYS A 276 13.82 -11.65 19.15
C LYS A 276 13.23 -10.27 19.39
N ARG A 277 13.84 -9.20 18.84
CA ARG A 277 13.29 -7.83 18.90
C ARG A 277 11.99 -7.72 18.12
N ALA A 278 11.94 -8.28 16.91
CA ALA A 278 10.72 -8.34 16.12
C ALA A 278 9.58 -9.01 16.89
N LEU A 279 9.81 -10.19 17.47
CA LEU A 279 8.82 -10.90 18.30
C LEU A 279 8.40 -10.10 19.54
N GLY A 280 9.33 -9.42 20.20
CA GLY A 280 9.04 -8.55 21.34
C GLY A 280 8.11 -7.38 20.98
N LEU A 281 8.39 -6.72 19.85
CA LEU A 281 7.54 -5.67 19.28
C LEU A 281 6.15 -6.21 18.94
N LEU A 282 6.08 -7.33 18.21
CA LEU A 282 4.80 -7.94 17.82
C LEU A 282 3.97 -8.38 19.03
N GLN A 283 4.61 -8.86 20.10
CA GLN A 283 3.92 -9.18 21.35
C GLN A 283 3.33 -7.94 22.02
N LYS A 284 4.02 -6.79 21.97
CA LYS A 284 3.50 -5.52 22.49
C LYS A 284 2.33 -5.00 21.64
N ILE A 285 2.43 -5.07 20.32
CA ILE A 285 1.32 -4.74 19.40
C ILE A 285 0.10 -5.61 19.71
N LEU A 286 0.29 -6.93 19.81
CA LEU A 286 -0.78 -7.87 20.15
C LEU A 286 -1.43 -7.57 21.51
N THR A 287 -0.61 -7.23 22.51
CA THR A 287 -1.10 -6.89 23.85
C THR A 287 -1.94 -5.62 23.80
N ALA A 288 -1.47 -4.57 23.14
CA ALA A 288 -2.19 -3.31 23.01
C ALA A 288 -3.52 -3.47 22.27
N ILE A 289 -3.56 -4.29 21.21
CA ILE A 289 -4.81 -4.62 20.51
C ILE A 289 -5.77 -5.32 21.48
N LYS A 290 -5.33 -6.38 22.17
CA LYS A 290 -6.16 -7.14 23.12
C LYS A 290 -6.67 -6.29 24.29
N THR A 291 -5.90 -5.31 24.74
CA THR A 291 -6.29 -4.40 25.84
C THR A 291 -7.01 -3.14 25.34
N ASN A 292 -7.20 -2.99 24.03
CA ASN A 292 -7.74 -1.80 23.37
C ASN A 292 -7.02 -0.50 23.80
N GLN A 293 -5.71 -0.59 23.99
CA GLN A 293 -4.87 0.55 24.32
C GLN A 293 -4.39 1.24 23.03
N PRO A 294 -4.50 2.57 22.93
CA PRO A 294 -3.95 3.31 21.81
C PRO A 294 -2.43 3.15 21.75
N LEU A 295 -1.94 2.92 20.53
CA LEU A 295 -0.52 2.82 20.21
C LEU A 295 -0.07 4.18 19.67
N ASP A 296 0.00 5.19 20.54
CA ASP A 296 0.49 6.51 20.16
C ASP A 296 2.02 6.55 20.01
N ASP A 297 2.56 7.61 19.43
CA ASP A 297 4.01 7.81 19.25
C ASP A 297 4.81 7.80 20.57
N THR A 298 4.12 7.97 21.71
CA THR A 298 4.70 7.91 23.06
C THR A 298 4.58 6.54 23.74
N SER A 299 3.89 5.59 23.11
CA SER A 299 3.68 4.26 23.66
C SER A 299 4.99 3.45 23.70
N GLU A 300 5.07 2.49 24.62
CA GLU A 300 6.21 1.57 24.70
C GLU A 300 6.46 0.81 23.39
N SER A 301 5.41 0.62 22.58
CA SER A 301 5.48 -0.02 21.26
C SER A 301 6.10 0.88 20.20
N SER A 302 5.86 2.20 20.25
CA SER A 302 6.53 3.17 19.39
C SER A 302 8.02 3.26 19.72
N THR A 303 8.37 3.25 21.02
CA THR A 303 9.77 3.23 21.45
C THR A 303 10.51 1.96 21.01
N GLU A 304 9.88 0.79 21.14
CA GLU A 304 10.45 -0.47 20.64
C GLU A 304 10.49 -0.52 19.12
N TRP A 305 9.52 0.08 18.45
CA TRP A 305 9.55 0.24 17.01
C TRP A 305 10.78 1.04 16.58
N THR A 306 11.01 2.21 17.18
CA THR A 306 12.21 3.03 16.92
C THR A 306 13.49 2.27 17.24
N ALA A 307 13.52 1.47 18.31
CA ALA A 307 14.68 0.66 18.66
C ALA A 307 14.93 -0.50 17.68
N PHE A 308 13.87 -1.11 17.15
CA PHE A 308 13.93 -2.15 16.13
C PHE A 308 14.37 -1.58 14.78
N GLU A 309 13.80 -0.43 14.40
CA GLU A 309 14.18 0.34 13.21
C GLU A 309 15.65 0.74 13.28
N ALA A 310 16.11 1.37 14.37
CA ALA A 310 17.52 1.73 14.55
C ALA A 310 18.46 0.52 14.47
N TYR A 311 18.05 -0.62 15.03
CA TYR A 311 18.83 -1.86 14.97
C TYR A 311 18.95 -2.41 13.53
N LEU A 312 17.84 -2.43 12.78
CA LEU A 312 17.84 -2.81 11.36
C LEU A 312 18.71 -1.84 10.55
N MET A 313 18.57 -0.54 10.81
CA MET A 313 19.30 0.54 10.15
C MET A 313 20.79 0.61 10.47
N GLY A 314 21.30 -0.29 11.32
CA GLY A 314 22.69 -0.30 11.74
C GLY A 314 23.06 0.84 12.70
N GLU A 315 22.09 1.68 13.09
CA GLU A 315 22.24 2.64 14.18
C GLU A 315 22.01 1.96 15.53
N ALA A 316 22.89 1.03 15.89
CA ALA A 316 23.28 0.79 17.29
C ALA A 316 24.35 -0.30 17.38
N LEU A 317 25.59 0.10 17.16
CA LEU A 317 26.65 0.03 18.16
C LEU A 317 27.77 0.88 17.58
N ALA A 318 28.25 1.86 18.35
CA ALA A 318 29.58 2.43 18.15
C ALA A 318 30.47 1.27 17.70
N SER A 319 30.85 1.32 16.43
CA SER A 319 31.48 0.23 15.71
C SER A 319 32.41 -0.46 16.67
N SER A 320 32.15 -1.75 16.91
CA SER A 320 32.96 -2.52 17.84
C SER A 320 34.39 -2.12 17.56
N ILE A 321 34.97 -1.50 18.58
CA ILE A 321 36.24 -0.81 18.50
C ILE A 321 37.41 -1.79 18.23
N PRO A 322 37.30 -3.14 18.09
CA PRO A 322 38.47 -3.96 17.76
C PRO A 322 39.17 -3.61 16.46
N ILE A 323 38.47 -3.26 15.37
CA ILE A 323 39.14 -2.97 14.08
C ILE A 323 39.85 -1.62 14.12
N VAL A 324 39.20 -0.58 14.67
CA VAL A 324 39.81 0.74 14.84
C VAL A 324 40.94 0.69 15.87
N ILE A 325 40.81 -0.06 16.98
CA ILE A 325 41.92 -0.29 17.93
C ILE A 325 43.05 -1.10 17.28
N LYS A 326 42.76 -2.11 16.46
CA LYS A 326 43.80 -2.84 15.70
C LYS A 326 44.52 -1.92 14.72
N LEU A 327 43.79 -1.08 13.98
CA LEU A 327 44.35 -0.07 13.09
C LEU A 327 45.17 0.98 13.86
N LEU A 328 44.71 1.45 15.03
CA LEU A 328 45.45 2.37 15.90
C LEU A 328 46.76 1.76 16.41
N LYS A 329 46.78 0.46 16.72
CA LYS A 329 48.01 -0.27 17.08
C LYS A 329 48.99 -0.33 15.91
N TYR A 330 48.50 -0.54 14.68
CA TYR A 330 49.35 -0.48 13.47
C TYR A 330 49.81 0.95 13.14
N ILE A 331 48.98 1.97 13.37
CA ILE A 331 49.35 3.38 13.18
C ILE A 331 50.46 3.80 14.17
N ALA A 332 50.47 3.26 15.38
CA ALA A 332 51.55 3.48 16.35
C ALA A 332 52.89 2.85 15.90
N GLU A 333 52.86 1.80 15.07
CA GLU A 333 54.06 1.17 14.48
C GLU A 333 54.57 1.91 13.22
N ILE A 334 53.71 2.67 12.54
CA ILE A 334 54.08 3.49 11.38
C ILE A 334 54.66 4.83 11.86
N LYS A 335 55.99 4.89 12.01
CA LYS A 335 56.74 6.09 12.43
C LYS A 335 56.79 7.22 11.38
N ARG A 336 55.68 7.66 10.77
CA ARG A 336 55.61 8.93 10.00
C ARG A 336 54.17 9.32 9.65
N HIS A 337 53.82 10.60 9.88
CA HIS A 337 52.53 11.16 9.47
C HIS A 337 52.46 11.29 7.94
N TYR A 338 51.49 10.60 7.32
CA TYR A 338 51.15 10.66 5.90
C TYR A 338 50.21 11.84 5.59
N TYR A 339 50.48 13.02 6.13
CA TYR A 339 49.69 14.25 5.90
C TYR A 339 50.60 15.44 5.59
N SER A 340 51.49 15.30 4.60
CA SER A 340 52.18 16.45 3.98
C SER A 340 52.82 16.10 2.64
N GLN A 341 52.10 15.44 1.74
CA GLN A 341 52.41 15.50 0.32
C GLN A 341 51.22 16.15 -0.40
N SER A 342 51.14 17.47 -0.29
CA SER A 342 50.68 18.28 -1.40
C SER A 342 51.58 17.92 -2.59
N ILE A 343 51.01 17.46 -3.70
CA ILE A 343 51.72 17.40 -4.98
C ILE A 343 51.72 18.82 -5.55
N PRO A 344 52.89 19.47 -5.74
CA PRO A 344 53.02 20.55 -6.69
C PRO A 344 53.60 19.98 -7.99
N LEU A 345 52.73 19.83 -9.00
CA LEU A 345 52.91 20.12 -10.44
C LEU A 345 51.78 19.48 -11.24
#